data_AF-A0A951EV05-F1
#
_entry.id   AF-A0A951EV05-F1
#
_cell.length_a   1.000
_cell.length_b   1.000
_cell.length_c   1.000
_cell.angle_alpha   90.00
_cell.angle_beta   90.00
_cell.angle_gamma   90.00
#
_symmetry.space_group_name_H-M   'P 1'
#
loop_
_entity.id
_entity.type
_entity.pdbx_description
1 polymer ?
#
loop_
_entity_poly.entity_id
_entity_poly.type
_entity_poly.pdbx_seq_one_letter_code
_entity_poly.pdbx_strand_id
1 'polypeptide(L)'
;MRGAVSVFYIFTTGTELLGQTTVSADGRFEIGAPMLEQKSLFGGRLVIRVVDGQGRAAEGFVSVASLAEIASKTGAAMRNILAALAGTETPADVAVIMSWFQEDPSRLGEAAPHGIGGGGKGPNAPEKPAQVVVVAELSGVAVAATQAAARHKGSGGNMMPFMEYLLAAFRQRRGPLRSGGTDKADEKDEGEDGNNGDNNNGNDKNKVKDANDRAVDQAFANFEKLFDLLLKPGGDADQALKAFDLTQYVCDRLEPEGQLAVKWLRQLISVLLERGVPPERRGKVAAAILTLLAASIVYTDPRWARDCLLRLGFDPSGDAPSSEAAWGFQSVLKPSKSVTEIWPHVQVIRTWPEQLRSYLDVLEGKTPSGEFKELENAAKEEWPVLKEALKSKNRGKKVIARSKFPDSCPRCYIQLPSGELGKLNSIGVATAKNCCQRVLIWTGR
;
A
#
# COMPACT_ATOMS: atom_id res chain seq x y z
N MET A 1 -14.22 16.75 45.33
CA MET A 1 -14.98 15.49 45.13
C MET A 1 -14.10 14.33 45.59
N ARG A 2 -14.61 13.36 46.36
CA ARG A 2 -13.84 12.21 46.91
C ARG A 2 -14.76 10.98 46.99
N GLY A 3 -14.19 9.78 46.85
CA GLY A 3 -14.95 8.52 46.91
C GLY A 3 -15.41 8.01 45.54
N ALA A 4 -16.39 7.11 45.51
CA ALA A 4 -16.88 6.51 44.28
C ALA A 4 -17.54 7.53 43.35
N VAL A 5 -17.14 7.51 42.09
CA VAL A 5 -17.64 8.40 41.03
C VAL A 5 -17.91 7.64 39.75
N SER A 6 -18.83 8.18 38.95
CA SER A 6 -19.05 7.77 37.56
C SER A 6 -18.45 8.82 36.63
N VAL A 7 -17.69 8.38 35.64
CA VAL A 7 -16.98 9.24 34.69
C VAL A 7 -17.67 9.13 33.34
N PHE A 8 -18.04 10.28 32.77
CA PHE A 8 -18.76 10.39 31.51
C PHE A 8 -17.96 11.20 30.50
N TYR A 9 -18.05 10.83 29.23
CA TYR A 9 -17.64 11.66 28.11
C TYR A 9 -18.84 12.48 27.62
N ILE A 10 -18.64 13.78 27.40
CA ILE A 10 -19.69 14.69 26.92
C ILE A 10 -19.54 14.91 25.42
N PHE A 11 -20.62 14.68 24.69
CA PHE A 11 -20.80 15.04 23.28
C PHE A 11 -21.82 16.17 23.14
N THR A 12 -21.92 16.75 21.94
CA THR A 12 -22.98 17.72 21.60
C THR A 12 -24.40 17.15 21.74
N THR A 13 -24.55 15.82 21.60
CA THR A 13 -25.85 15.13 21.61
C THR A 13 -26.18 14.42 22.93
N GLY A 14 -25.26 14.37 23.91
CA GLY A 14 -25.50 13.68 25.18
C GLY A 14 -24.21 13.25 25.90
N THR A 15 -24.35 12.39 26.91
CA THR A 15 -23.24 11.87 27.72
C THR A 15 -23.13 10.36 27.63
N GLU A 16 -21.91 9.84 27.46
CA GLU A 16 -21.61 8.41 27.45
C GLU A 16 -20.82 8.03 28.71
N LEU A 17 -21.23 6.97 29.41
CA LEU A 17 -20.50 6.49 30.58
C LEU A 17 -19.20 5.81 30.13
N LEU A 18 -18.05 6.36 30.57
CA LEU A 18 -16.73 5.77 30.31
C LEU A 18 -16.38 4.69 31.35
N GLY A 19 -16.83 4.86 32.60
CA GLY A 19 -16.57 3.90 33.66
C GLY A 19 -16.83 4.45 35.04
N GLN A 20 -16.67 3.58 36.04
CA GLN A 20 -16.76 3.93 37.45
C GLN A 20 -15.38 3.80 38.09
N THR A 21 -15.03 4.73 38.96
CA THR A 21 -13.74 4.75 39.66
C THR A 21 -13.86 5.42 41.02
N THR A 22 -12.75 5.55 41.73
CA THR A 22 -12.69 6.26 43.00
C THR A 22 -11.75 7.45 42.88
N VAL A 23 -12.22 8.62 43.34
CA VAL A 23 -11.36 9.80 43.45
C VAL A 23 -10.60 9.73 44.77
N SER A 24 -9.28 9.68 44.67
CA SER A 24 -8.35 9.61 45.80
C SER A 24 -8.34 10.90 46.63
N ALA A 25 -7.66 10.86 47.79
CA ALA A 25 -7.61 11.97 48.72
C ALA A 25 -6.97 13.25 48.12
N ASP A 26 -6.02 13.08 47.19
CA ASP A 26 -5.34 14.11 46.41
C ASP A 26 -6.14 14.55 45.16
N GLY A 27 -7.37 14.06 44.98
CA GLY A 27 -8.20 14.46 43.84
C GLY A 27 -7.70 13.88 42.52
N ARG A 28 -7.24 12.63 42.52
CA ARG A 28 -6.86 11.92 41.30
C ARG A 28 -7.78 10.73 41.11
N PHE A 29 -7.93 10.33 39.86
CA PHE A 29 -8.62 9.08 39.53
C PHE A 29 -8.02 8.50 38.25
N GLU A 30 -8.31 7.22 38.06
CA GLU A 30 -7.83 6.46 36.92
C GLU A 30 -8.99 5.61 36.38
N ILE A 31 -9.13 5.57 35.06
CA ILE A 31 -10.14 4.76 34.38
C ILE A 31 -9.53 4.06 33.17
N GLY A 32 -9.97 2.83 32.92
CA GLY A 32 -9.76 2.18 31.63
C GLY A 32 -10.75 2.74 30.62
N ALA A 33 -10.30 3.62 29.72
CA ALA A 33 -11.13 4.21 28.67
C ALA A 33 -10.61 3.82 27.26
N PRO A 34 -10.79 2.55 26.84
CA PRO A 34 -10.42 2.14 25.49
C PRO A 34 -11.17 2.99 24.46
N MET A 35 -10.49 3.36 23.37
CA MET A 35 -11.00 4.22 22.28
C MET A 35 -11.09 5.73 22.60
N LEU A 36 -10.77 6.20 23.82
CA LEU A 36 -10.77 7.64 24.12
C LEU A 36 -9.73 8.40 23.29
N GLU A 37 -8.57 7.80 23.03
CA GLU A 37 -7.54 8.34 22.13
C GLU A 37 -8.06 8.46 20.68
N GLN A 38 -8.78 7.45 20.19
CA GLN A 38 -9.42 7.49 18.88
C GLN A 38 -10.46 8.62 18.82
N LYS A 39 -11.29 8.75 19.85
CA LYS A 39 -12.27 9.86 19.96
C LYS A 39 -11.58 11.23 20.05
N SER A 40 -10.40 11.32 20.68
CA SER A 40 -9.59 12.56 20.73
C SER A 40 -9.05 12.99 19.37
N LEU A 41 -8.76 12.01 18.49
CA LEU A 41 -8.23 12.27 17.14
C LEU A 41 -9.31 12.85 16.21
N PHE A 42 -10.58 12.52 16.44
CA PHE A 42 -11.70 12.90 15.57
C PHE A 42 -12.60 14.01 16.14
N GLY A 43 -12.59 14.22 17.47
CA GLY A 43 -13.61 14.98 18.18
C GLY A 43 -13.06 16.13 19.02
N GLY A 44 -12.24 17.02 18.45
CA GLY A 44 -11.87 18.29 19.06
C GLY A 44 -11.52 18.23 20.56
N ARG A 45 -12.04 19.20 21.34
CA ARG A 45 -11.79 19.29 22.78
C ARG A 45 -12.62 18.21 23.51
N LEU A 46 -11.96 17.17 24.02
CA LEU A 46 -12.62 16.16 24.85
C LEU A 46 -13.04 16.76 26.19
N VAL A 47 -14.32 16.62 26.54
CA VAL A 47 -14.86 17.04 27.84
C VAL A 47 -15.28 15.83 28.64
N ILE A 48 -14.72 15.68 29.83
CA ILE A 48 -15.14 14.66 30.80
C ILE A 48 -15.97 15.31 31.90
N ARG A 49 -17.08 14.66 32.26
CA ARG A 49 -17.86 14.95 33.46
C ARG A 49 -17.68 13.82 34.47
N VAL A 50 -17.28 14.15 35.68
CA VAL A 50 -17.21 13.23 36.82
C VAL A 50 -18.40 13.53 37.73
N VAL A 51 -19.22 12.53 38.04
CA VAL A 51 -20.40 12.66 38.91
C VAL A 51 -20.25 11.74 40.11
N ASP A 52 -20.44 12.27 41.32
CA ASP A 52 -20.45 11.45 42.54
C ASP A 52 -21.84 10.91 42.90
N GLY A 53 -21.89 10.04 43.92
CA GLY A 53 -23.14 9.45 44.40
C GLY A 53 -24.16 10.44 45.00
N GLN A 54 -23.79 11.72 45.18
CA GLN A 54 -24.70 12.79 45.61
C GLN A 54 -25.13 13.69 44.43
N GLY A 55 -24.78 13.32 43.19
CA GLY A 55 -25.13 14.07 41.99
C GLY A 55 -24.29 15.34 41.78
N ARG A 56 -23.22 15.54 42.55
CA ARG A 56 -22.30 16.66 42.31
C ARG A 56 -21.46 16.32 41.08
N ALA A 57 -21.36 17.25 40.14
CA ALA A 57 -20.61 17.08 38.91
C ALA A 57 -19.38 18.01 38.87
N ALA A 58 -18.27 17.51 38.34
CA ALA A 58 -17.10 18.29 37.96
C ALA A 58 -16.83 18.04 36.47
N GLU A 59 -16.49 19.10 35.74
CA GLU A 59 -16.22 19.02 34.30
C GLU A 59 -14.87 19.59 33.96
N GLY A 60 -14.26 19.03 32.92
CA GLY A 60 -13.13 19.68 32.30
C GLY A 60 -12.58 18.86 31.16
N PHE A 61 -11.38 19.23 30.74
CA PHE A 61 -10.91 18.88 29.41
C PHE A 61 -9.78 17.87 29.49
N VAL A 62 -9.83 16.89 28.60
CA VAL A 62 -8.74 15.93 28.45
C VAL A 62 -7.82 16.42 27.37
N SER A 63 -6.58 16.74 27.76
CA SER A 63 -5.49 16.90 26.81
C SER A 63 -4.79 15.56 26.66
N VAL A 64 -4.74 15.05 25.42
CA VAL A 64 -4.03 13.81 25.10
C VAL A 64 -2.57 14.18 24.83
N ALA A 65 -1.70 14.01 25.82
CA ALA A 65 -0.29 14.40 25.75
C ALA A 65 0.46 13.78 24.55
N SER A 66 0.08 12.57 24.14
CA SER A 66 0.62 11.90 22.95
C SER A 66 0.26 12.62 21.65
N LEU A 67 -0.91 13.27 21.56
CA LEU A 67 -1.33 14.01 20.37
C LEU A 67 -0.53 15.31 20.20
N ALA A 68 -0.22 16.00 21.31
CA ALA A 68 0.61 17.20 21.28
C ALA A 68 2.05 16.88 20.84
N GLU A 69 2.61 15.75 21.28
CA GLU A 69 3.92 15.28 20.83
C GLU A 69 3.91 14.88 19.35
N ILE A 70 2.89 14.15 18.89
CA ILE A 70 2.72 13.81 17.48
C ILE A 70 2.58 15.09 16.64
N ALA A 71 1.75 16.04 17.07
CA ALA A 71 1.58 17.33 16.39
C ALA A 71 2.89 18.13 16.32
N SER A 72 3.75 18.05 17.34
CA SER A 72 5.07 18.68 17.32
C SER A 72 6.02 18.05 16.29
N LYS A 73 5.91 16.74 16.05
CA LYS A 73 6.73 15.98 15.08
C LYS A 73 6.21 16.09 13.64
N THR A 74 4.89 16.12 13.46
CA THR A 74 4.25 16.27 12.15
C THR A 74 4.15 17.73 11.70
N GLY A 75 4.21 18.68 12.64
CA GLY A 75 4.23 20.12 12.36
C GLY A 75 2.99 20.57 11.59
N ALA A 76 3.21 21.36 10.53
CA ALA A 76 2.13 21.90 9.69
C ALA A 76 1.32 20.81 8.96
N ALA A 77 1.85 19.60 8.81
CA ALA A 77 1.15 18.50 8.16
C ALA A 77 0.06 17.86 9.05
N MET A 78 0.06 18.11 10.37
CA MET A 78 -0.81 17.40 11.32
C MET A 78 -2.29 17.50 10.96
N ARG A 79 -2.76 18.70 10.61
CA ARG A 79 -4.17 18.92 10.25
C ARG A 79 -4.57 18.08 9.03
N ASN A 80 -3.69 18.01 8.05
CA ASN A 80 -3.95 17.33 6.78
C ASN A 80 -3.91 15.81 7.00
N ILE A 81 -2.98 15.32 7.84
CA ILE A 81 -2.94 13.91 8.28
C ILE A 81 -4.23 13.54 9.04
N LEU A 82 -4.71 14.40 9.94
CA LEU A 82 -5.98 14.15 10.64
C LEU A 82 -7.18 14.11 9.68
N ALA A 83 -7.21 14.99 8.67
CA ALA A 83 -8.23 14.94 7.61
C ALA A 83 -8.17 13.60 6.86
N ALA A 84 -6.95 13.12 6.53
CA ALA A 84 -6.75 11.81 5.91
C ALA A 84 -7.09 10.64 6.85
N LEU A 85 -6.93 10.76 8.16
CA LEU A 85 -7.43 9.73 9.09
C LEU A 85 -8.96 9.72 9.13
N ALA A 86 -9.58 10.91 9.11
CA ALA A 86 -11.02 11.10 9.18
C ALA A 86 -11.77 10.76 7.88
N GLY A 87 -11.07 10.66 6.75
CA GLY A 87 -11.71 10.46 5.44
C GLY A 87 -12.28 11.74 4.83
N THR A 88 -11.90 12.90 5.37
CA THR A 88 -12.36 14.22 4.93
C THR A 88 -11.23 15.01 4.26
N GLU A 89 -10.17 14.34 3.82
CA GLU A 89 -9.06 14.99 3.14
C GLU A 89 -9.49 15.60 1.81
N THR A 90 -8.77 16.63 1.38
CA THR A 90 -8.88 17.31 0.08
C THR A 90 -7.62 17.05 -0.75
N PRO A 91 -7.61 17.38 -2.07
CA PRO A 91 -6.39 17.23 -2.87
C PRO A 91 -5.19 18.01 -2.30
N ALA A 92 -5.44 19.18 -1.70
CA ALA A 92 -4.41 19.97 -1.03
C ALA A 92 -3.83 19.26 0.20
N ASP A 93 -4.68 18.56 0.98
CA ASP A 93 -4.21 17.77 2.11
C ASP A 93 -3.29 16.63 1.66
N VAL A 94 -3.67 15.93 0.58
CA VAL A 94 -2.83 14.88 -0.03
C VAL A 94 -1.49 15.46 -0.50
N ALA A 95 -1.49 16.62 -1.16
CA ALA A 95 -0.26 17.28 -1.61
C ALA A 95 0.71 17.58 -0.46
N VAL A 96 0.19 18.06 0.67
CA VAL A 96 1.00 18.34 1.87
C VAL A 96 1.49 17.06 2.52
N ILE A 97 0.65 16.02 2.62
CA ILE A 97 1.07 14.71 3.17
C ILE A 97 2.20 14.12 2.31
N MET A 98 2.08 14.16 0.98
CA MET A 98 3.12 13.66 0.07
C MET A 98 4.41 14.47 0.19
N SER A 99 4.32 15.81 0.29
CA SER A 99 5.48 16.68 0.55
C SER A 99 6.17 16.30 1.86
N TRP A 100 5.38 16.09 2.92
CA TRP A 100 5.88 15.73 4.23
C TRP A 100 6.60 14.37 4.21
N PHE A 101 6.09 13.37 3.49
CA PHE A 101 6.85 12.12 3.31
C PHE A 101 8.07 12.28 2.43
N GLN A 102 8.00 13.12 1.40
CA GLN A 102 9.11 13.37 0.50
C GLN A 102 10.30 14.05 1.19
N GLU A 103 10.05 14.96 2.14
CA GLU A 103 11.08 15.64 2.93
C GLU A 103 11.93 14.67 3.76
N ASP A 104 11.30 13.63 4.29
CA ASP A 104 11.96 12.60 5.09
C ASP A 104 11.24 11.26 4.94
N PRO A 105 11.67 10.43 3.96
CA PRO A 105 11.08 9.12 3.73
C PRO A 105 11.29 8.14 4.88
N SER A 106 12.20 8.41 5.82
CA SER A 106 12.44 7.53 6.98
C SER A 106 11.23 7.50 7.94
N ARG A 107 10.37 8.53 7.91
CA ARG A 107 9.07 8.57 8.61
C ARG A 107 8.18 7.38 8.28
N LEU A 108 8.30 6.86 7.05
CA LEU A 108 7.60 5.66 6.62
C LEU A 108 8.26 4.40 7.18
N GLY A 109 9.58 4.41 7.40
CA GLY A 109 10.41 3.27 7.83
C GLY A 109 10.37 2.95 9.31
N GLU A 110 10.14 3.94 10.18
CA GLU A 110 10.14 3.69 11.63
C GLU A 110 9.00 2.73 12.03
N ALA A 111 7.81 2.80 11.42
CA ALA A 111 6.56 2.18 11.85
C ALA A 111 6.39 0.64 11.72
N ALA A 112 7.39 -0.19 12.07
CA ALA A 112 7.18 -1.64 12.16
C ALA A 112 7.86 -2.31 13.38
N PRO A 113 7.10 -2.87 14.33
CA PRO A 113 7.58 -4.00 15.11
C PRO A 113 7.60 -5.24 14.22
N HIS A 114 8.73 -5.95 14.25
CA HIS A 114 8.87 -7.30 13.69
C HIS A 114 7.82 -8.23 14.31
N GLY A 115 7.33 -9.18 13.50
CA GLY A 115 6.14 -9.98 13.75
C GLY A 115 6.01 -10.60 15.14
N ILE A 116 4.79 -10.57 15.67
CA ILE A 116 4.37 -11.37 16.82
C ILE A 116 3.80 -12.67 16.28
N GLY A 117 4.67 -13.67 16.14
CA GLY A 117 4.30 -15.07 15.97
C GLY A 117 4.54 -15.84 17.26
N GLY A 118 3.46 -16.33 17.88
CA GLY A 118 3.40 -17.62 18.58
C GLY A 118 3.84 -17.72 20.05
N GLY A 119 2.85 -17.99 20.92
CA GLY A 119 2.97 -19.06 21.93
C GLY A 119 2.98 -18.64 23.41
N GLY A 120 1.99 -19.12 24.16
CA GLY A 120 2.08 -19.34 25.62
C GLY A 120 1.07 -18.59 26.47
N LYS A 121 0.00 -19.29 26.88
CA LYS A 121 -0.85 -18.86 28.02
C LYS A 121 0.03 -18.72 29.27
N GLY A 122 0.09 -17.52 29.84
CA GLY A 122 0.57 -17.25 31.19
C GLY A 122 -0.32 -16.18 31.83
N PRO A 123 -0.72 -16.29 33.11
CA PRO A 123 -1.75 -15.44 33.72
C PRO A 123 -1.28 -14.02 34.10
N ASN A 124 -0.18 -13.52 33.55
CA ASN A 124 0.33 -12.18 33.84
C ASN A 124 0.68 -11.46 32.52
N ALA A 125 -0.33 -10.90 31.85
CA ALA A 125 -0.11 -9.86 30.87
C ALA A 125 0.07 -8.53 31.63
N PRO A 126 1.09 -7.70 31.34
CA PRO A 126 1.17 -6.37 31.93
C PRO A 126 -0.03 -5.54 31.46
N GLU A 127 -0.78 -5.00 32.42
CA GLU A 127 -1.84 -4.03 32.19
C GLU A 127 -1.29 -2.86 31.35
N LYS A 128 -2.05 -2.46 30.34
CA LYS A 128 -1.77 -1.24 29.57
C LYS A 128 -1.70 -0.07 30.56
N PRO A 129 -0.72 0.85 30.44
CA PRO A 129 -0.60 1.96 31.37
C PRO A 129 -1.87 2.80 31.28
N ALA A 130 -2.58 2.90 32.40
CA ALA A 130 -3.82 3.64 32.47
C ALA A 130 -3.55 5.13 32.65
N GLN A 131 -4.46 5.93 32.08
CA GLN A 131 -4.28 7.37 31.93
C GLN A 131 -4.70 8.08 33.22
N VAL A 132 -3.75 8.80 33.83
CA VAL A 132 -3.97 9.56 35.06
C VAL A 132 -4.51 10.95 34.72
N VAL A 133 -5.71 11.29 35.22
CA VAL A 133 -6.33 12.61 35.06
C VAL A 133 -6.38 13.33 36.42
N VAL A 134 -5.92 14.58 36.46
CA VAL A 134 -5.83 15.39 37.70
C VAL A 134 -7.10 16.25 37.86
N VAL A 135 -7.86 16.06 38.94
CA VAL A 135 -9.14 16.78 39.19
C VAL A 135 -8.93 18.25 39.52
N ALA A 136 -7.73 18.67 39.93
CA ALA A 136 -7.43 20.05 40.30
C ALA A 136 -7.64 21.07 39.15
N GLU A 137 -7.67 20.61 37.89
CA GLU A 137 -7.94 21.45 36.71
C GLU A 137 -9.43 21.47 36.30
N LEU A 138 -10.30 20.70 36.97
CA LEU A 138 -11.74 20.54 36.63
C LEU A 138 -12.65 21.54 37.38
N SER A 139 -12.07 22.52 38.07
CA SER A 139 -12.79 23.54 38.85
C SER A 139 -12.48 24.92 38.25
N GLY A 140 -13.23 25.33 37.22
CA GLY A 140 -12.87 26.47 36.39
C GLY A 140 -12.78 27.82 37.12
N VAL A 141 -11.57 28.41 37.17
CA VAL A 141 -11.25 29.84 37.02
C VAL A 141 -9.81 29.92 36.47
N ALA A 142 -9.60 30.70 35.41
CA ALA A 142 -8.32 30.86 34.70
C ALA A 142 -7.21 31.51 35.57
N VAL A 143 -5.94 31.04 35.47
CA VAL A 143 -4.69 31.86 35.44
C VAL A 143 -3.51 31.01 34.92
N ALA A 144 -2.79 31.61 33.96
CA ALA A 144 -1.37 31.52 33.54
C ALA A 144 -0.47 30.29 33.83
N ALA A 145 0.36 30.02 32.81
CA ALA A 145 1.54 29.15 32.81
C ALA A 145 2.54 29.43 33.95
N THR A 146 3.14 28.39 34.54
CA THR A 146 4.58 28.03 34.42
C THR A 146 5.00 26.95 35.42
N GLN A 147 5.86 26.03 34.92
CA GLN A 147 6.93 25.25 35.61
C GLN A 147 6.53 24.29 36.75
N ALA A 148 7.18 23.15 36.99
CA ALA A 148 8.13 22.30 36.28
C ALA A 148 8.20 20.98 37.08
N ALA A 149 8.32 19.87 36.34
CA ALA A 149 9.01 18.62 36.68
C ALA A 149 8.94 18.03 38.11
N ALA A 150 8.44 16.79 38.20
CA ALA A 150 9.30 15.68 38.63
C ALA A 150 8.70 14.30 38.30
N ARG A 151 9.44 13.57 37.45
CA ARG A 151 9.62 12.11 37.44
C ARG A 151 8.39 11.23 37.17
N HIS A 152 8.22 10.87 35.89
CA HIS A 152 8.24 9.44 35.52
C HIS A 152 8.80 9.28 34.10
N LYS A 153 9.79 8.39 33.98
CA LYS A 153 10.43 7.94 32.74
C LYS A 153 9.40 7.21 31.87
N GLY A 154 9.33 7.58 30.59
CA GLY A 154 8.99 6.67 29.49
C GLY A 154 7.52 6.32 29.31
N SER A 155 6.72 7.29 28.88
CA SER A 155 5.51 7.03 28.08
C SER A 155 5.26 8.22 27.15
N GLY A 156 6.28 8.58 26.36
CA GLY A 156 6.13 9.53 25.26
C GLY A 156 5.24 8.96 24.17
N GLY A 157 4.51 9.82 23.46
CA GLY A 157 3.61 9.45 22.39
C GLY A 157 4.34 8.59 21.36
N ASN A 158 3.97 7.32 21.29
CA ASN A 158 4.58 6.40 20.34
C ASN A 158 4.10 6.77 18.93
N MET A 159 5.00 7.36 18.13
CA MET A 159 4.74 7.74 16.73
C MET A 159 4.39 6.51 15.87
N MET A 160 4.85 5.33 16.29
CA MET A 160 4.68 4.06 15.60
C MET A 160 3.20 3.70 15.37
N PRO A 161 2.34 3.54 16.42
CA PRO A 161 0.91 3.32 16.24
C PRO A 161 0.23 4.38 15.37
N PHE A 162 0.60 5.66 15.52
CA PHE A 162 0.01 6.74 14.73
C PHE A 162 0.30 6.57 13.24
N MET A 163 1.54 6.24 12.90
CA MET A 163 1.94 5.93 11.54
C MET A 163 1.28 4.66 11.00
N GLU A 164 1.09 3.64 11.84
CA GLU A 164 0.34 2.44 11.47
C GLU A 164 -1.12 2.77 11.15
N TYR A 165 -1.78 3.65 11.91
CA TYR A 165 -3.14 4.12 11.61
C TYR A 165 -3.20 4.91 10.30
N LEU A 166 -2.22 5.77 10.03
CA LEU A 166 -2.14 6.52 8.78
C LEU A 166 -1.94 5.59 7.57
N LEU A 167 -1.02 4.64 7.66
CA LEU A 167 -0.81 3.63 6.62
C LEU A 167 -2.03 2.72 6.45
N ALA A 168 -2.75 2.40 7.54
CA ALA A 168 -4.01 1.68 7.46
C ALA A 168 -5.08 2.51 6.76
N ALA A 169 -5.15 3.82 7.00
CA ALA A 169 -6.07 4.73 6.31
C ALA A 169 -5.80 4.77 4.79
N PHE A 170 -4.54 4.78 4.35
CA PHE A 170 -4.19 4.71 2.93
C PHE A 170 -4.63 3.40 2.25
N ARG A 171 -4.80 2.32 3.00
CA ARG A 171 -5.26 1.03 2.48
C ARG A 171 -6.79 0.90 2.39
N GLN A 172 -7.53 1.85 2.97
CA GLN A 172 -8.98 1.83 2.95
C GLN A 172 -9.53 2.26 1.59
N ARG A 173 -10.60 1.60 1.16
CA ARG A 173 -11.35 2.00 -0.03
C ARG A 173 -12.20 3.23 0.24
N ARG A 174 -11.92 4.35 -0.44
CA ARG A 174 -12.61 5.63 -0.19
C ARG A 174 -13.15 6.30 -1.45
N GLY A 175 -12.66 5.94 -2.62
CA GLY A 175 -13.12 6.50 -3.90
C GLY A 175 -12.45 7.85 -4.19
N PRO A 176 -12.73 8.47 -5.35
CA PRO A 176 -12.10 9.72 -5.73
C PRO A 176 -12.51 10.92 -4.88
N LEU A 177 -11.61 11.88 -4.76
CA LEU A 177 -11.89 13.18 -4.14
C LEU A 177 -12.80 14.00 -5.04
N ARG A 178 -14.10 14.00 -4.74
CA ARG A 178 -15.06 14.85 -5.44
C ARG A 178 -14.68 16.33 -5.25
N SER A 179 -14.39 17.01 -6.36
CA SER A 179 -14.27 18.47 -6.38
C SER A 179 -15.62 19.10 -6.01
N GLY A 180 -15.78 19.47 -4.73
CA GLY A 180 -16.74 20.48 -4.26
C GLY A 180 -18.18 20.32 -4.74
N GLY A 181 -18.92 19.41 -4.11
CA GLY A 181 -20.38 19.38 -4.17
C GLY A 181 -20.91 18.83 -2.85
N THR A 182 -21.28 19.72 -1.92
CA THR A 182 -22.27 19.36 -0.91
C THR A 182 -23.55 19.03 -1.66
N ASP A 183 -23.77 17.75 -1.95
CA ASP A 183 -25.10 17.22 -2.25
C ASP A 183 -25.93 17.39 -0.97
N LYS A 184 -26.39 18.61 -0.71
CA LYS A 184 -27.61 18.80 0.07
C LYS A 184 -28.72 18.24 -0.80
N ALA A 185 -29.41 17.28 -0.20
CA ALA A 185 -30.56 16.58 -0.70
C ALA A 185 -31.46 17.44 -1.60
N ASP A 186 -31.97 16.80 -2.64
CA ASP A 186 -33.20 17.16 -3.34
C ASP A 186 -34.33 17.41 -2.31
N GLU A 187 -34.48 18.65 -1.86
CA GLU A 187 -35.79 19.17 -1.46
C GLU A 187 -36.28 20.01 -2.63
N LYS A 188 -37.21 19.41 -3.38
CA LYS A 188 -38.14 20.16 -4.23
C LYS A 188 -38.82 21.20 -3.34
N ASP A 189 -38.55 22.48 -3.61
CA ASP A 189 -39.45 23.53 -3.18
C ASP A 189 -39.89 24.30 -4.42
N GLU A 190 -41.16 24.09 -4.76
CA GLU A 190 -41.89 24.90 -5.73
C GLU A 190 -42.17 26.24 -5.07
N GLY A 191 -41.51 27.30 -5.57
CA GLY A 191 -41.75 28.67 -5.12
C GLY A 191 -41.45 29.66 -6.24
N GLU A 192 -42.52 30.19 -6.83
CA GLU A 192 -42.50 31.31 -7.78
C GLU A 192 -41.90 32.58 -7.18
N ASP A 193 -41.47 33.43 -8.12
CA ASP A 193 -41.28 34.88 -8.04
C ASP A 193 -39.96 35.49 -7.54
N GLY A 194 -39.35 36.28 -8.45
CA GLY A 194 -38.88 37.61 -8.07
C GLY A 194 -37.39 37.92 -8.22
N ASN A 195 -36.97 38.21 -9.45
CA ASN A 195 -36.16 39.38 -9.84
C ASN A 195 -34.82 39.72 -9.11
N ASN A 196 -33.74 39.68 -9.90
CA ASN A 196 -32.49 40.46 -9.82
C ASN A 196 -31.63 40.40 -8.53
N GLY A 197 -30.53 39.66 -8.61
CA GLY A 197 -29.40 39.77 -7.69
C GLY A 197 -28.21 38.89 -8.04
N ASP A 198 -27.24 39.51 -8.71
CA ASP A 198 -25.79 39.20 -8.67
C ASP A 198 -25.23 37.99 -9.43
N ASN A 199 -24.69 38.30 -10.61
CA ASN A 199 -24.09 37.41 -11.58
C ASN A 199 -22.60 37.12 -11.24
N ASN A 200 -22.30 36.69 -10.01
CA ASN A 200 -20.91 36.47 -9.53
C ASN A 200 -20.55 35.01 -9.20
N ASN A 201 -21.49 34.08 -9.28
CA ASN A 201 -21.29 32.69 -8.80
C ASN A 201 -20.47 31.78 -9.76
N GLY A 202 -20.24 32.22 -11.00
CA GLY A 202 -19.46 31.46 -11.98
C GLY A 202 -17.94 31.58 -11.79
N ASN A 203 -17.48 32.68 -11.20
CA ASN A 203 -16.05 32.98 -11.08
C ASN A 203 -15.39 32.21 -9.92
N ASP A 204 -16.14 31.97 -8.83
CA ASP A 204 -15.63 31.25 -7.66
C ASP A 204 -15.57 29.73 -7.89
N LYS A 205 -16.51 29.14 -8.63
CA LYS A 205 -16.44 27.71 -8.98
C LYS A 205 -15.22 27.38 -9.85
N ASN A 206 -14.90 28.24 -10.82
CA ASN A 206 -13.71 28.08 -11.64
C ASN A 206 -12.42 28.25 -10.82
N LYS A 207 -12.34 29.24 -9.91
CA LYS A 207 -11.19 29.40 -9.01
C LYS A 207 -10.98 28.21 -8.08
N VAL A 208 -12.05 27.64 -7.53
CA VAL A 208 -11.98 26.45 -6.66
C VAL A 208 -11.50 25.24 -7.47
N LYS A 209 -11.99 25.08 -8.70
CA LYS A 209 -11.53 24.03 -9.60
C LYS A 209 -10.05 24.20 -9.95
N ASP A 210 -9.63 25.39 -10.37
CA ASP A 210 -8.23 25.69 -10.70
C ASP A 210 -7.29 25.47 -9.51
N ALA A 211 -7.74 25.79 -8.29
CA ALA A 211 -6.98 25.55 -7.06
C ALA A 211 -6.86 24.04 -6.75
N ASN A 212 -7.95 23.28 -6.94
CA ASN A 212 -7.93 21.82 -6.79
C ASN A 212 -7.01 21.17 -7.84
N ASP A 213 -7.10 21.57 -9.10
CA ASP A 213 -6.28 21.02 -10.19
C ASP A 213 -4.79 21.27 -9.91
N ARG A 214 -4.42 22.48 -9.47
CA ARG A 214 -3.04 22.78 -9.03
C ARG A 214 -2.60 21.93 -7.83
N ALA A 215 -3.49 21.68 -6.88
CA ALA A 215 -3.20 20.84 -5.73
C ALA A 215 -2.98 19.37 -6.13
N VAL A 216 -3.77 18.87 -7.10
CA VAL A 216 -3.59 17.54 -7.70
C VAL A 216 -2.23 17.43 -8.38
N ASP A 217 -1.88 18.41 -9.23
CA ASP A 217 -0.58 18.45 -9.91
C ASP A 217 0.58 18.47 -8.90
N GLN A 218 0.46 19.27 -7.84
CA GLN A 218 1.45 19.32 -6.77
C GLN A 218 1.55 17.99 -6.02
N ALA A 219 0.42 17.33 -5.75
CA ALA A 219 0.39 16.02 -5.12
C ALA A 219 1.10 14.97 -5.98
N PHE A 220 0.86 14.95 -7.29
CA PHE A 220 1.56 14.06 -8.22
C PHE A 220 3.05 14.36 -8.26
N ALA A 221 3.46 15.62 -8.39
CA ALA A 221 4.88 15.98 -8.42
C ALA A 221 5.64 15.59 -7.14
N ASN A 222 5.00 15.75 -5.97
CA ASN A 222 5.58 15.33 -4.69
C ASN A 222 5.61 13.81 -4.56
N PHE A 223 4.53 13.15 -4.99
CA PHE A 223 4.42 11.70 -4.98
C PHE A 223 5.46 11.04 -5.90
N GLU A 224 5.68 11.53 -7.12
CA GLU A 224 6.69 10.96 -8.03
C GLU A 224 8.11 11.02 -7.43
N LYS A 225 8.46 12.14 -6.80
CA LYS A 225 9.75 12.27 -6.10
C LYS A 225 9.87 11.27 -4.95
N LEU A 226 8.82 11.13 -4.13
CA LEU A 226 8.78 10.15 -3.05
C LEU A 226 8.85 8.71 -3.58
N PHE A 227 8.12 8.43 -4.66
CA PHE A 227 8.06 7.15 -5.33
C PHE A 227 9.45 6.72 -5.81
N ASP A 228 10.18 7.60 -6.49
CA ASP A 228 11.55 7.32 -6.93
C ASP A 228 12.51 7.10 -5.75
N LEU A 229 12.33 7.82 -4.64
CA LEU A 229 13.12 7.62 -3.42
C LEU A 229 12.87 6.22 -2.80
N LEU A 230 11.61 5.78 -2.70
CA LEU A 230 11.25 4.48 -2.15
C LEU A 230 11.68 3.31 -3.05
N LEU A 231 11.76 3.54 -4.36
CA LEU A 231 12.17 2.54 -5.36
C LEU A 231 13.66 2.59 -5.72
N LYS A 232 14.46 3.41 -5.03
CA LYS A 232 15.90 3.53 -5.26
C LYS A 232 16.60 2.16 -5.20
N PRO A 233 17.52 1.82 -6.13
CA PRO A 233 18.23 0.54 -6.13
C PRO A 233 18.91 0.24 -4.79
N GLY A 234 18.81 -1.00 -4.32
CA GLY A 234 19.34 -1.42 -3.01
C GLY A 234 18.48 -1.06 -1.80
N GLY A 235 17.30 -0.45 -1.99
CA GLY A 235 16.31 -0.26 -0.93
C GLY A 235 15.63 -1.57 -0.49
N ASP A 236 14.95 -1.53 0.64
CA ASP A 236 14.27 -2.69 1.23
C ASP A 236 12.95 -3.03 0.49
N ALA A 237 12.48 -4.28 0.62
CA ALA A 237 11.20 -4.74 0.12
C ALA A 237 10.02 -4.00 0.78
N ASP A 238 10.15 -3.67 2.06
CA ASP A 238 9.13 -2.92 2.80
C ASP A 238 8.90 -1.50 2.23
N GLN A 239 9.96 -0.80 1.81
CA GLN A 239 9.84 0.49 1.13
C GLN A 239 9.06 0.38 -0.20
N ALA A 240 9.30 -0.68 -0.97
CA ALA A 240 8.56 -0.93 -2.20
C ALA A 240 7.08 -1.28 -1.93
N LEU A 241 6.77 -1.95 -0.83
CA LEU A 241 5.38 -2.23 -0.41
C LEU A 241 4.66 -0.98 0.10
N LYS A 242 5.37 -0.06 0.76
CA LYS A 242 4.83 1.25 1.15
C LYS A 242 4.57 2.11 -0.08
N ALA A 243 5.50 2.11 -1.06
CA ALA A 243 5.26 2.73 -2.36
C ALA A 243 4.02 2.13 -3.03
N PHE A 244 3.86 0.80 -3.03
CA PHE A 244 2.67 0.14 -3.56
C PHE A 244 1.37 0.61 -2.90
N ASP A 245 1.32 0.67 -1.56
CA ASP A 245 0.14 1.14 -0.81
C ASP A 245 -0.17 2.62 -1.13
N LEU A 246 0.86 3.48 -1.19
CA LEU A 246 0.72 4.89 -1.54
C LEU A 246 0.26 5.09 -2.98
N THR A 247 0.78 4.32 -3.94
CA THR A 247 0.33 4.40 -5.33
C THR A 247 -1.13 4.00 -5.45
N GLN A 248 -1.55 2.92 -4.76
CA GLN A 248 -2.95 2.51 -4.78
C GLN A 248 -3.87 3.59 -4.17
N TYR A 249 -3.44 4.24 -3.08
CA TYR A 249 -4.14 5.37 -2.48
C TYR A 249 -4.24 6.57 -3.43
N VAL A 250 -3.12 6.97 -4.07
CA VAL A 250 -3.09 8.08 -5.03
C VAL A 250 -3.97 7.79 -6.25
N CYS A 251 -3.91 6.57 -6.78
CA CYS A 251 -4.76 6.17 -7.91
C CYS A 251 -6.24 6.23 -7.54
N ASP A 252 -6.62 5.82 -6.33
CA ASP A 252 -8.00 5.93 -5.88
C ASP A 252 -8.46 7.37 -5.67
N ARG A 253 -7.68 8.16 -4.93
CA ARG A 253 -8.13 9.48 -4.45
C ARG A 253 -8.02 10.57 -5.50
N LEU A 254 -6.98 10.53 -6.34
CA LEU A 254 -6.62 11.62 -7.26
C LEU A 254 -6.85 11.28 -8.74
N GLU A 255 -7.16 10.03 -9.07
CA GLU A 255 -7.45 9.59 -10.45
C GLU A 255 -6.44 10.09 -11.52
N PRO A 256 -5.13 9.77 -11.38
CA PRO A 256 -4.13 10.12 -12.37
C PRO A 256 -4.48 9.55 -13.76
N GLU A 257 -3.85 10.09 -14.80
CA GLU A 257 -4.00 9.55 -16.14
C GLU A 257 -3.58 8.07 -16.22
N GLY A 258 -4.31 7.27 -17.00
CA GLY A 258 -4.08 5.83 -17.12
C GLY A 258 -2.64 5.46 -17.53
N GLN A 259 -2.02 6.23 -18.42
CA GLN A 259 -0.62 6.00 -18.83
C GLN A 259 0.38 6.20 -17.69
N LEU A 260 0.12 7.18 -16.83
CA LEU A 260 0.95 7.47 -15.68
C LEU A 260 0.83 6.35 -14.64
N ALA A 261 -0.39 5.89 -14.35
CA ALA A 261 -0.64 4.75 -13.47
C ALA A 261 0.00 3.45 -14.00
N VAL A 262 -0.04 3.20 -15.33
CA VAL A 262 0.66 2.08 -15.97
C VAL A 262 2.17 2.16 -15.74
N LYS A 263 2.78 3.34 -15.95
CA LYS A 263 4.21 3.57 -15.73
C LYS A 263 4.61 3.23 -14.29
N TRP A 264 3.91 3.80 -13.31
CA TRP A 264 4.19 3.54 -11.89
C TRP A 264 4.01 2.06 -11.54
N LEU A 265 2.92 1.43 -11.96
CA LEU A 265 2.65 0.04 -11.63
C LEU A 265 3.67 -0.93 -12.25
N ARG A 266 4.12 -0.69 -13.49
CA ARG A 266 5.19 -1.50 -14.12
C ARG A 266 6.51 -1.39 -13.36
N GLN A 267 6.90 -0.18 -12.97
CA GLN A 267 8.12 0.06 -12.18
C GLN A 267 8.03 -0.63 -10.81
N LEU A 268 6.88 -0.51 -10.13
CA LEU A 268 6.61 -1.19 -8.86
C LEU A 268 6.72 -2.71 -8.97
N ILE A 269 6.02 -3.32 -9.93
CA ILE A 269 6.04 -4.77 -10.12
C ILE A 269 7.47 -5.25 -10.35
N SER A 270 8.24 -4.56 -11.21
CA SER A 270 9.64 -4.92 -11.45
C SER A 270 10.47 -4.92 -10.16
N VAL A 271 10.36 -3.86 -9.35
CA VAL A 271 11.13 -3.71 -8.10
C VAL A 271 10.67 -4.72 -7.04
N LEU A 272 9.36 -4.95 -6.90
CA LEU A 272 8.80 -5.91 -5.95
C LEU A 272 9.21 -7.35 -6.27
N LEU A 273 9.25 -7.72 -7.55
CA LEU A 273 9.72 -9.04 -7.98
C LEU A 273 11.23 -9.23 -7.80
N GLU A 274 12.01 -8.15 -7.73
CA GLU A 274 13.45 -8.20 -7.46
C GLU A 274 13.75 -8.29 -5.96
N ARG A 275 13.07 -7.47 -5.15
CA ARG A 275 13.29 -7.40 -3.69
C ARG A 275 12.56 -8.50 -2.91
N GLY A 276 11.55 -9.09 -3.51
CA GLY A 276 10.69 -10.10 -2.88
C GLY A 276 9.45 -9.51 -2.23
N VAL A 277 8.41 -10.33 -2.15
CA VAL A 277 7.11 -9.96 -1.57
C VAL A 277 6.72 -10.98 -0.49
N PRO A 278 6.44 -10.53 0.75
CA PRO A 278 5.94 -11.39 1.82
C PRO A 278 4.66 -12.12 1.42
N PRO A 279 4.45 -13.39 1.84
CA PRO A 279 3.31 -14.21 1.45
C PRO A 279 1.95 -13.53 1.58
N GLU A 280 1.72 -12.80 2.68
CA GLU A 280 0.49 -12.09 3.00
C GLU A 280 0.19 -10.91 2.07
N ARG A 281 1.20 -10.40 1.34
CA ARG A 281 1.06 -9.31 0.37
C ARG A 281 0.98 -9.79 -1.08
N ARG A 282 1.31 -11.05 -1.36
CA ARG A 282 1.33 -11.61 -2.73
C ARG A 282 0.00 -11.48 -3.44
N GLY A 283 -1.12 -11.76 -2.76
CA GLY A 283 -2.45 -11.64 -3.35
C GLY A 283 -2.76 -10.24 -3.90
N LYS A 284 -2.33 -9.18 -3.19
CA LYS A 284 -2.53 -7.78 -3.63
C LYS A 284 -1.69 -7.45 -4.87
N VAL A 285 -0.43 -7.85 -4.87
CA VAL A 285 0.48 -7.63 -6.01
C VAL A 285 0.02 -8.44 -7.23
N ALA A 286 -0.44 -9.68 -7.02
CA ALA A 286 -1.02 -10.53 -8.07
C ALA A 286 -2.27 -9.88 -8.70
N ALA A 287 -3.18 -9.34 -7.88
CA ALA A 287 -4.35 -8.61 -8.37
C ALA A 287 -3.96 -7.37 -9.19
N ALA A 288 -2.91 -6.65 -8.80
CA ALA A 288 -2.42 -5.50 -9.54
C ALA A 288 -1.79 -5.90 -10.90
N ILE A 289 -1.04 -6.99 -10.96
CA ILE A 289 -0.53 -7.58 -12.21
C ILE A 289 -1.68 -7.90 -13.17
N LEU A 290 -2.74 -8.55 -12.67
CA LEU A 290 -3.91 -8.88 -13.48
C LEU A 290 -4.71 -7.64 -13.90
N THR A 291 -4.81 -6.64 -13.02
CA THR A 291 -5.43 -5.35 -13.38
C THR A 291 -4.67 -4.68 -14.53
N LEU A 292 -3.34 -4.71 -14.52
CA LEU A 292 -2.51 -4.19 -15.60
C LEU A 292 -2.65 -5.02 -16.90
N LEU A 293 -2.80 -6.34 -16.79
CA LEU A 293 -3.10 -7.20 -17.95
C LEU A 293 -4.46 -6.86 -18.56
N ALA A 294 -5.47 -6.63 -17.72
CA ALA A 294 -6.84 -6.34 -18.13
C ALA A 294 -7.04 -4.91 -18.68
N ALA A 295 -6.14 -3.98 -18.36
CA ALA A 295 -6.27 -2.55 -18.68
C ALA A 295 -6.32 -2.22 -20.18
N SER A 296 -5.87 -3.10 -21.10
CA SER A 296 -5.84 -2.89 -22.57
C SER A 296 -5.10 -1.65 -23.09
N ILE A 297 -4.68 -0.73 -22.22
CA ILE A 297 -3.91 0.48 -22.53
C ILE A 297 -2.50 0.11 -23.03
N VAL A 298 -2.03 -1.09 -22.68
CA VAL A 298 -0.81 -1.70 -23.21
C VAL A 298 -1.18 -3.11 -23.68
N TYR A 299 -0.65 -3.55 -24.82
CA TYR A 299 -0.61 -4.96 -25.20
C TYR A 299 0.23 -5.73 -24.16
N THR A 300 -0.36 -6.00 -23.01
CA THR A 300 0.26 -6.76 -21.94
C THR A 300 0.07 -8.23 -22.27
N ASP A 301 1.16 -8.96 -22.40
CA ASP A 301 1.16 -10.38 -22.76
C ASP A 301 0.71 -11.23 -21.55
N PRO A 302 -0.30 -12.11 -21.67
CA PRO A 302 -0.63 -13.10 -20.64
C PRO A 302 0.59 -13.89 -20.14
N ARG A 303 1.59 -14.11 -21.00
CA ARG A 303 2.86 -14.77 -20.64
C ARG A 303 3.68 -13.94 -19.66
N TRP A 304 3.73 -12.62 -19.85
CA TRP A 304 4.39 -11.70 -18.93
C TRP A 304 3.70 -11.71 -17.56
N ALA A 305 2.37 -11.69 -17.54
CA ALA A 305 1.62 -11.74 -16.29
C ALA A 305 1.87 -13.06 -15.56
N ARG A 306 1.87 -14.18 -16.27
CA ARG A 306 2.21 -15.50 -15.70
C ARG A 306 3.63 -15.53 -15.13
N ASP A 307 4.62 -15.02 -15.86
CA ASP A 307 6.00 -14.94 -15.37
C ASP A 307 6.09 -14.14 -14.06
N CYS A 308 5.40 -13.00 -13.99
CA CYS A 308 5.35 -12.19 -12.78
C CYS A 308 4.70 -12.95 -11.61
N LEU A 309 3.60 -13.66 -11.84
CA LEU A 309 2.92 -14.45 -10.81
C LEU A 309 3.78 -15.60 -10.29
N LEU A 310 4.46 -16.32 -11.18
CA LEU A 310 5.38 -17.40 -10.80
C LEU A 310 6.56 -16.88 -9.98
N ARG A 311 7.16 -15.76 -10.39
CA ARG A 311 8.26 -15.12 -9.66
C ARG A 311 7.82 -14.57 -8.30
N LEU A 312 6.56 -14.18 -8.18
CA LEU A 312 5.95 -13.81 -6.91
C LEU A 312 5.74 -15.02 -5.98
N GLY A 313 5.79 -16.25 -6.52
CA GLY A 313 5.42 -17.47 -5.80
C GLY A 313 3.90 -17.62 -5.64
N PHE A 314 3.13 -17.06 -6.57
CA PHE A 314 1.68 -17.27 -6.68
C PHE A 314 1.41 -18.45 -7.61
N ASP A 315 0.59 -19.40 -7.18
CA ASP A 315 0.28 -20.59 -7.99
C ASP A 315 -0.79 -20.25 -9.05
N PRO A 316 -0.45 -20.26 -10.35
CA PRO A 316 -1.43 -20.01 -11.40
C PRO A 316 -2.42 -21.17 -11.59
N SER A 317 -2.17 -22.34 -11.01
CA SER A 317 -3.11 -23.47 -11.05
C SER A 317 -4.27 -23.32 -10.06
N GLY A 318 -4.16 -22.41 -9.08
CA GLY A 318 -5.20 -22.14 -8.10
C GLY A 318 -6.26 -21.13 -8.56
N ASP A 319 -6.99 -20.61 -7.57
CA ASP A 319 -8.01 -19.59 -7.78
C ASP A 319 -7.41 -18.24 -8.19
N ALA A 320 -8.19 -17.47 -8.95
CA ALA A 320 -7.79 -16.13 -9.35
C ALA A 320 -7.62 -15.22 -8.11
N PRO A 321 -6.62 -14.32 -8.11
CA PRO A 321 -6.53 -13.26 -7.11
C PRO A 321 -7.81 -12.42 -7.07
N SER A 322 -8.25 -12.03 -5.87
CA SER A 322 -9.38 -11.13 -5.71
C SER A 322 -9.10 -9.79 -6.41
N SER A 323 -9.95 -9.41 -7.35
CA SER A 323 -9.89 -8.11 -8.03
C SER A 323 -9.98 -6.96 -7.04
N GLU A 324 -10.73 -7.11 -5.94
CA GLU A 324 -10.90 -6.08 -4.92
C GLU A 324 -9.58 -5.68 -4.26
N ALA A 325 -8.56 -6.55 -4.28
CA ALA A 325 -7.27 -6.26 -3.66
C ALA A 325 -6.49 -5.13 -4.38
N ALA A 326 -6.78 -4.86 -5.66
CA ALA A 326 -6.14 -3.84 -6.49
C ALA A 326 -7.11 -2.71 -6.90
N TRP A 327 -8.12 -2.46 -6.09
CA TRP A 327 -9.23 -1.54 -6.36
C TRP A 327 -8.79 -0.13 -6.82
N GLY A 328 -7.75 0.45 -6.20
CA GLY A 328 -7.26 1.79 -6.55
C GLY A 328 -6.61 1.84 -7.94
N PHE A 329 -6.01 0.73 -8.42
CA PHE A 329 -5.53 0.68 -9.80
C PHE A 329 -6.70 0.50 -10.79
N GLN A 330 -7.77 -0.20 -10.39
CA GLN A 330 -8.93 -0.43 -11.25
C GLN A 330 -9.74 0.84 -11.52
N SER A 331 -9.82 1.77 -10.56
CA SER A 331 -10.51 3.06 -10.76
C SER A 331 -9.92 3.85 -11.94
N VAL A 332 -8.59 3.83 -12.07
CA VAL A 332 -7.85 4.57 -13.09
C VAL A 332 -7.71 3.79 -14.39
N LEU A 333 -7.27 2.54 -14.29
CA LEU A 333 -6.89 1.74 -15.47
C LEU A 333 -8.10 1.23 -16.27
N LYS A 334 -9.31 1.27 -15.66
CA LYS A 334 -10.59 0.90 -16.30
C LYS A 334 -10.47 -0.35 -17.18
N PRO A 335 -10.22 -1.52 -16.55
CA PRO A 335 -9.96 -2.76 -17.28
C PRO A 335 -11.08 -3.08 -18.27
N SER A 336 -10.70 -3.39 -19.52
CA SER A 336 -11.65 -3.70 -20.58
C SER A 336 -12.18 -5.14 -20.50
N LYS A 337 -11.50 -5.98 -19.72
CA LYS A 337 -11.84 -7.38 -19.47
C LYS A 337 -11.88 -7.65 -17.97
N SER A 338 -12.77 -8.53 -17.55
CA SER A 338 -12.82 -8.97 -16.15
C SER A 338 -11.65 -9.91 -15.81
N VAL A 339 -11.28 -10.00 -14.52
CA VAL A 339 -10.28 -10.98 -14.04
C VAL A 339 -10.70 -12.41 -14.41
N THR A 340 -12.00 -12.70 -14.34
CA THR A 340 -12.60 -13.98 -14.75
C THR A 340 -12.41 -14.30 -16.23
N GLU A 341 -12.33 -13.29 -17.10
CA GLU A 341 -12.05 -13.51 -18.53
C GLU A 341 -10.57 -13.73 -18.81
N ILE A 342 -9.67 -13.00 -18.13
CA ILE A 342 -8.23 -13.09 -18.40
C ILE A 342 -7.54 -14.25 -17.68
N TRP A 343 -8.08 -14.69 -16.53
CA TRP A 343 -7.44 -15.71 -15.71
C TRP A 343 -7.24 -17.04 -16.47
N PRO A 344 -8.24 -17.61 -17.16
CA PRO A 344 -8.05 -18.87 -17.90
C PRO A 344 -6.90 -18.80 -18.92
N HIS A 345 -6.68 -17.65 -19.56
CA HIS A 345 -5.57 -17.46 -20.48
C HIS A 345 -4.21 -17.52 -19.78
N VAL A 346 -4.11 -16.92 -18.58
CA VAL A 346 -2.90 -16.98 -17.74
C VAL A 346 -2.64 -18.40 -17.22
N GLN A 347 -3.69 -19.17 -16.94
CA GLN A 347 -3.56 -20.56 -16.47
C GLN A 347 -3.01 -21.49 -17.55
N VAL A 348 -3.48 -21.32 -18.79
CA VAL A 348 -3.14 -22.22 -19.92
C VAL A 348 -1.79 -21.86 -20.55
N ILE A 349 -1.46 -20.57 -20.69
CA ILE A 349 -0.20 -20.16 -21.33
C ILE A 349 0.99 -20.64 -20.51
N ARG A 350 2.07 -21.10 -21.15
CA ARG A 350 3.33 -21.44 -20.46
C ARG A 350 4.38 -20.39 -20.77
N THR A 351 5.09 -19.93 -19.75
CA THR A 351 6.27 -19.05 -19.91
C THR A 351 7.41 -19.79 -20.62
N TRP A 352 8.34 -19.04 -21.23
CA TRP A 352 9.53 -19.65 -21.83
C TRP A 352 10.38 -20.42 -20.81
N PRO A 353 10.66 -19.87 -19.61
CA PRO A 353 11.25 -20.64 -18.51
C PRO A 353 10.56 -21.97 -18.21
N GLU A 354 9.22 -22.01 -18.12
CA GLU A 354 8.49 -23.26 -17.88
C GLU A 354 8.64 -24.26 -19.02
N GLN A 355 8.55 -23.80 -20.27
CA GLN A 355 8.73 -24.67 -21.43
C GLN A 355 10.14 -25.25 -21.50
N LEU A 356 11.16 -24.44 -21.19
CA LEU A 356 12.55 -24.87 -21.20
C LEU A 356 12.87 -25.81 -20.04
N ARG A 357 12.36 -25.56 -18.83
CA ARG A 357 12.50 -26.50 -17.70
C ARG A 357 11.85 -27.84 -18.03
N SER A 358 10.63 -27.81 -18.57
CA SER A 358 9.92 -29.01 -19.04
C SER A 358 10.71 -29.76 -20.12
N TYR A 359 11.33 -29.05 -21.05
CA TYR A 359 12.21 -29.64 -22.07
C TYR A 359 13.45 -30.31 -21.45
N LEU A 360 14.11 -29.65 -20.50
CA LEU A 360 15.28 -30.19 -19.81
C LEU A 360 14.92 -31.42 -18.96
N ASP A 361 13.78 -31.42 -18.28
CA ASP A 361 13.28 -32.58 -17.54
C ASP A 361 13.10 -33.80 -18.45
N VAL A 362 12.54 -33.62 -19.66
CA VAL A 362 12.41 -34.70 -20.65
C VAL A 362 13.78 -35.16 -21.15
N LEU A 363 14.71 -34.23 -21.37
CA LEU A 363 16.08 -34.55 -21.79
C LEU A 363 16.82 -35.38 -20.71
N GLU A 364 16.50 -35.17 -19.44
CA GLU A 364 17.00 -35.96 -18.29
C GLU A 364 16.29 -37.32 -18.14
N GLY A 365 15.25 -37.59 -18.93
CA GLY A 365 14.48 -38.84 -18.89
C GLY A 365 13.32 -38.84 -17.90
N LYS A 366 12.90 -37.68 -17.39
CA LYS A 366 11.67 -37.55 -16.59
C LYS A 366 10.45 -37.53 -17.52
N THR A 367 9.30 -37.88 -16.96
CA THR A 367 8.04 -37.92 -17.71
C THR A 367 7.69 -36.53 -18.27
N PRO A 368 7.34 -36.41 -19.56
CA PRO A 368 7.00 -35.13 -20.16
C PRO A 368 5.79 -34.49 -19.48
N SER A 369 5.89 -33.19 -19.22
CA SER A 369 4.80 -32.42 -18.63
C SER A 369 4.00 -31.61 -19.67
N GLY A 370 4.23 -31.81 -20.99
CA GLY A 370 3.47 -31.10 -22.04
C GLY A 370 4.08 -31.16 -23.45
N GLU A 371 3.36 -30.57 -24.41
CA GLU A 371 3.80 -30.40 -25.80
C GLU A 371 4.74 -29.18 -25.96
N PHE A 372 5.66 -29.22 -26.92
CA PHE A 372 6.67 -28.17 -27.17
C PHE A 372 6.39 -27.32 -28.43
N LYS A 373 5.16 -27.34 -28.96
CA LYS A 373 4.80 -26.65 -30.23
C LYS A 373 5.12 -25.14 -30.20
N GLU A 374 4.92 -24.48 -29.08
CA GLU A 374 5.23 -23.06 -28.94
C GLU A 374 6.74 -22.81 -28.97
N LEU A 375 7.54 -23.63 -28.27
CA LEU A 375 9.00 -23.57 -28.32
C LEU A 375 9.54 -23.90 -29.71
N GLU A 376 8.95 -24.86 -30.42
CA GLU A 376 9.24 -25.19 -31.82
C GLU A 376 9.01 -23.99 -32.74
N ASN A 377 7.89 -23.29 -32.56
CA ASN A 377 7.55 -22.10 -33.35
C ASN A 377 8.43 -20.89 -33.02
N ALA A 378 8.90 -20.75 -31.78
CA ALA A 378 9.73 -19.63 -31.35
C ALA A 378 11.22 -19.83 -31.67
N ALA A 379 11.75 -21.03 -31.47
CA ALA A 379 13.16 -21.38 -31.68
C ALA A 379 13.36 -22.19 -32.97
N LYS A 380 12.82 -21.72 -34.10
CA LYS A 380 12.79 -22.48 -35.37
C LYS A 380 14.17 -22.94 -35.86
N GLU A 381 15.20 -22.13 -35.64
CA GLU A 381 16.57 -22.44 -36.07
C GLU A 381 17.22 -23.52 -35.18
N GLU A 382 16.95 -23.47 -33.88
CA GLU A 382 17.54 -24.35 -32.87
C GLU A 382 16.74 -25.63 -32.66
N TRP A 383 15.45 -25.61 -32.98
CA TRP A 383 14.51 -26.71 -32.76
C TRP A 383 14.93 -28.04 -33.39
N PRO A 384 15.48 -28.11 -34.61
CA PRO A 384 15.98 -29.37 -35.16
C PRO A 384 17.01 -30.05 -34.25
N VAL A 385 17.94 -29.27 -33.68
CA VAL A 385 18.96 -29.78 -32.76
C VAL A 385 18.33 -30.22 -31.43
N LEU A 386 17.39 -29.42 -30.91
CA LEU A 386 16.66 -29.73 -29.68
C LEU A 386 15.83 -31.02 -29.81
N LYS A 387 15.14 -31.19 -30.93
CA LYS A 387 14.33 -32.38 -31.25
C LYS A 387 15.19 -33.63 -31.41
N GLU A 388 16.37 -33.50 -32.01
CA GLU A 388 17.32 -34.61 -32.12
C GLU A 388 17.95 -34.99 -30.77
N ALA A 389 18.20 -34.01 -29.89
CA ALA A 389 18.74 -34.24 -28.56
C ALA A 389 17.82 -35.12 -27.70
N LEU A 390 16.50 -34.99 -27.85
CA LEU A 390 15.51 -35.84 -27.17
C LEU A 390 15.57 -37.33 -27.61
N LYS A 391 16.08 -37.62 -28.81
CA LYS A 391 16.13 -38.99 -29.35
C LYS A 391 17.37 -39.78 -28.91
N SER A 392 18.43 -39.10 -28.47
CA SER A 392 19.70 -39.76 -28.15
C SER A 392 20.53 -38.96 -27.16
N LYS A 393 20.98 -39.61 -26.08
CA LYS A 393 21.90 -39.03 -25.08
C LYS A 393 23.19 -38.47 -25.69
N ASN A 394 23.72 -39.09 -26.76
CA ASN A 394 24.92 -38.59 -27.43
C ASN A 394 24.67 -37.28 -28.19
N ARG A 395 23.47 -37.09 -28.75
CA ARG A 395 23.07 -35.85 -29.41
C ARG A 395 22.73 -34.75 -28.40
N GLY A 396 22.24 -35.14 -27.21
CA GLY A 396 22.07 -34.25 -26.05
C GLY A 396 23.34 -33.49 -25.66
N LYS A 397 24.54 -34.02 -25.92
CA LYS A 397 25.82 -33.33 -25.67
C LYS A 397 26.00 -32.03 -26.46
N LYS A 398 25.19 -31.77 -27.50
CA LYS A 398 25.18 -30.51 -28.26
C LYS A 398 24.33 -29.42 -27.61
N VAL A 399 23.51 -29.77 -26.61
CA VAL A 399 22.71 -28.84 -25.82
C VAL A 399 23.44 -28.57 -24.50
N ILE A 400 23.58 -27.30 -24.13
CA ILE A 400 24.19 -26.89 -22.87
C ILE A 400 23.18 -26.04 -22.10
N ALA A 401 22.68 -26.57 -20.98
CA ALA A 401 21.85 -25.82 -20.05
C ALA A 401 22.72 -25.02 -19.07
N ARG A 402 22.33 -23.78 -18.77
CA ARG A 402 22.99 -22.93 -17.77
C ARG A 402 21.97 -22.28 -16.85
N SER A 403 22.28 -22.27 -15.56
CA SER A 403 21.51 -21.57 -14.53
C SER A 403 21.78 -20.06 -14.51
N LYS A 404 23.00 -19.64 -14.85
CA LYS A 404 23.39 -18.23 -14.98
C LYS A 404 23.38 -17.81 -16.44
N PHE A 405 22.95 -16.58 -16.70
CA PHE A 405 22.93 -15.99 -18.04
C PHE A 405 24.35 -16.02 -18.65
N PRO A 406 24.56 -16.73 -19.78
CA PRO A 406 25.84 -16.76 -20.46
C PRO A 406 25.89 -15.69 -21.56
N ASP A 407 26.85 -14.76 -21.46
CA ASP A 407 27.19 -13.80 -22.53
C ASP A 407 28.13 -14.39 -23.59
N SER A 408 28.67 -15.57 -23.32
CA SER A 408 29.70 -16.25 -24.10
C SER A 408 29.46 -17.76 -24.13
N CYS A 409 30.00 -18.41 -25.16
CA CYS A 409 29.94 -19.86 -25.30
C CYS A 409 30.70 -20.52 -24.13
N PRO A 410 30.05 -21.36 -23.30
CA PRO A 410 30.70 -21.95 -22.13
C PRO A 410 31.83 -22.93 -22.44
N ARG A 411 31.93 -23.40 -23.69
CA ARG A 411 32.94 -24.35 -24.13
C ARG A 411 34.16 -23.66 -24.75
N CYS A 412 33.93 -22.61 -25.54
CA CYS A 412 34.96 -21.95 -26.32
C CYS A 412 35.35 -20.57 -25.75
N TYR A 413 34.60 -20.07 -24.76
CA TYR A 413 34.79 -18.73 -24.15
C TYR A 413 34.72 -17.57 -25.16
N ILE A 414 34.03 -17.79 -26.29
CA ILE A 414 33.82 -16.79 -27.33
C ILE A 414 32.46 -16.13 -27.09
N GLN A 415 32.44 -14.80 -27.08
CA GLN A 415 31.21 -14.00 -26.89
C GLN A 415 30.15 -14.35 -27.92
N LEU A 416 28.89 -14.42 -27.53
CA LEU A 416 27.80 -14.74 -28.46
C LEU A 416 27.51 -13.54 -29.38
N PRO A 417 27.16 -13.77 -30.66
CA PRO A 417 26.70 -12.69 -31.54
C PRO A 417 25.47 -11.98 -30.97
N SER A 418 25.33 -10.68 -31.21
CA SER A 418 24.24 -9.86 -30.64
C SER A 418 22.84 -10.41 -30.92
N GLY A 419 22.61 -10.97 -32.12
CA GLY A 419 21.32 -11.61 -32.45
C GLY A 419 21.03 -12.86 -31.61
N GLU A 420 22.06 -13.64 -31.29
CA GLU A 420 21.93 -14.84 -30.45
C GLU A 420 21.78 -14.47 -28.97
N LEU A 421 22.46 -13.41 -28.50
CA LEU A 421 22.19 -12.82 -27.19
C LEU A 421 20.75 -12.30 -27.08
N GLY A 422 20.22 -11.70 -28.14
CA GLY A 422 18.83 -11.26 -28.22
C GLY A 422 17.84 -12.41 -28.05
N LYS A 423 18.03 -13.52 -28.79
CA LYS A 423 17.21 -14.74 -28.66
C LYS A 423 17.33 -15.38 -27.27
N LEU A 424 18.53 -15.41 -26.71
CA LEU A 424 18.76 -15.95 -25.38
C LEU A 424 18.02 -15.14 -24.31
N ASN A 425 17.99 -13.81 -24.45
CA ASN A 425 17.22 -12.94 -23.55
C ASN A 425 15.71 -13.06 -23.73
N SER A 426 15.22 -13.27 -24.96
CA SER A 426 13.77 -13.26 -25.24
C SER A 426 13.09 -14.62 -25.04
N ILE A 427 13.73 -15.71 -25.49
CA ILE A 427 13.18 -17.07 -25.49
C ILE A 427 13.94 -17.99 -24.54
N GLY A 428 15.19 -17.67 -24.19
CA GLY A 428 16.04 -18.56 -23.38
C GLY A 428 16.76 -19.63 -24.19
N VAL A 429 16.77 -19.53 -25.53
CA VAL A 429 17.49 -20.45 -26.43
C VAL A 429 18.34 -19.65 -27.40
N ALA A 430 19.58 -20.08 -27.63
CA ALA A 430 20.47 -19.50 -28.63
C ALA A 430 21.48 -20.51 -29.15
N THR A 431 22.11 -20.22 -30.29
CA THR A 431 23.20 -21.01 -30.85
C THR A 431 24.52 -20.26 -30.76
N ALA A 432 25.57 -20.96 -30.34
CA ALA A 432 26.94 -20.45 -30.40
C ALA A 432 27.50 -20.44 -31.84
N LYS A 433 26.88 -19.64 -32.72
CA LYS A 433 27.08 -19.63 -34.19
C LYS A 433 28.51 -19.34 -34.62
N ASN A 434 29.25 -18.56 -33.84
CA ASN A 434 30.62 -18.15 -34.12
C ASN A 434 31.69 -19.11 -33.58
N CYS A 435 31.30 -20.25 -32.99
CA CYS A 435 32.27 -21.25 -32.53
C CYS A 435 31.77 -22.69 -32.74
N CYS A 436 31.41 -23.41 -31.67
CA CYS A 436 31.10 -24.83 -31.71
C CYS A 436 29.66 -25.16 -32.15
N GLN A 437 28.85 -24.17 -32.54
CA GLN A 437 27.46 -24.32 -32.99
C GLN A 437 26.58 -25.12 -32.02
N ARG A 438 26.89 -25.06 -30.72
CA ARG A 438 26.10 -25.71 -29.69
C ARG A 438 24.91 -24.84 -29.33
N VAL A 439 23.79 -25.50 -29.00
CA VAL A 439 22.59 -24.82 -28.53
C VAL A 439 22.73 -24.60 -27.03
N LEU A 440 22.51 -23.37 -26.61
CA LEU A 440 22.52 -22.93 -25.22
C LEU A 440 21.08 -22.75 -24.77
N ILE A 441 20.77 -23.25 -23.58
CA ILE A 441 19.49 -23.05 -22.91
C ILE A 441 19.73 -22.31 -21.60
N TRP A 442 18.97 -21.24 -21.39
CA TRP A 442 18.89 -20.51 -20.14
C TRP A 442 17.44 -20.43 -19.69
N THR A 443 17.14 -21.00 -18.53
CA THR A 443 15.77 -21.13 -18.00
C THR A 443 15.31 -19.92 -17.18
N GLY A 444 15.98 -18.78 -17.27
CA GLY A 444 15.70 -17.63 -16.40
C GLY A 444 16.18 -17.83 -14.96
N ARG A 445 15.92 -16.82 -14.11
CA ARG A 445 16.11 -16.91 -12.64
C ARG A 445 14.97 -17.66 -11.97
#